data_AF-A0A4R2ZUK4-F1
#
_entry.id   AF-A0A4R2ZUK4-F1
#
_cell.length_a   1.000
_cell.length_b   1.000
_cell.length_c   1.000
_cell.angle_alpha   90.00
_cell.angle_beta   90.00
_cell.angle_gamma   90.00
#
_symmetry.space_group_name_H-M   'P 1'
#
loop_
_entity.id
_entity.type
_entity.pdbx_description
1 polymer ?
#
loop_
_entity_poly.entity_id
_entity_poly.type
_entity_poly.pdbx_seq_one_letter_code
_entity_poly.pdbx_strand_id
1 'polypeptide(L)'
;MQNASDFVAALVKAANRIDRLPEATRACLLDISYETIRDMRECVGLASYGQGQDVAIDMMTMARAVPAFTDVEIASALLQAAAEIRSLKIAACEHQSAQVSETRRVGHAGVRVRMTQRPPAHPM
;
A
#
# COMPACT_ATOMS: atom_id res chain seq x y z
N MET A 1 1.33 -9.03 -5.68
CA MET A 1 2.39 -8.30 -4.94
C MET A 1 3.22 -9.30 -4.15
N GLN A 2 4.51 -9.06 -3.97
CA GLN A 2 5.27 -9.75 -2.92
C GLN A 2 4.75 -9.27 -1.54
N ASN A 3 4.89 -10.06 -0.48
CA ASN A 3 4.46 -9.64 0.86
C ASN A 3 5.28 -8.43 1.31
N ALA A 4 4.63 -7.29 1.51
CA ALA A 4 5.29 -6.04 1.89
C ALA A 4 6.12 -6.14 3.19
N SER A 5 5.84 -7.10 4.08
CA SER A 5 6.73 -7.35 5.25
C SER A 5 8.08 -7.96 4.85
N ASP A 6 8.12 -8.80 3.83
CA ASP A 6 9.36 -9.43 3.35
C ASP A 6 10.20 -8.42 2.56
N PHE A 7 9.54 -7.52 1.80
CA PHE A 7 10.20 -6.40 1.13
C PHE A 7 10.75 -5.36 2.14
N VAL A 8 9.97 -4.98 3.16
CA VAL A 8 10.45 -4.16 4.29
C VAL A 8 11.67 -4.82 4.98
N ALA A 9 11.63 -6.14 5.18
CA ALA A 9 12.77 -6.87 5.74
C ALA A 9 13.99 -6.92 4.78
N ALA A 10 13.78 -6.89 3.46
CA ALA A 10 14.85 -6.79 2.47
C ALA A 10 15.49 -5.39 2.47
N LEU A 11 14.69 -4.32 2.51
CA LEU A 11 15.15 -2.93 2.58
C LEU A 11 16.01 -2.67 3.84
N VAL A 12 15.56 -3.15 5.01
CA VAL A 12 16.34 -3.05 6.25
C VAL A 12 17.63 -3.86 6.18
N LYS A 13 17.63 -5.05 5.55
CA LYS A 13 18.86 -5.84 5.33
C LYS A 13 19.81 -5.17 4.33
N ALA A 14 19.29 -4.43 3.37
CA ALA A 14 20.04 -3.70 2.36
C ALA A 14 20.73 -2.46 2.97
N ALA A 15 19.99 -1.63 3.71
CA ALA A 15 20.55 -0.49 4.44
C ALA A 15 21.70 -0.90 5.38
N ASN A 16 21.52 -2.00 6.13
CA ASN A 16 22.53 -2.57 7.03
C ASN A 16 23.74 -3.23 6.32
N ARG A 17 23.79 -3.23 4.99
CA ARG A 17 24.86 -3.83 4.15
C ARG A 17 25.16 -2.99 2.91
N ILE A 18 24.94 -1.68 3.00
CA ILE A 18 25.08 -0.76 1.88
C ILE A 18 26.50 -0.78 1.28
N ASP A 19 27.50 -1.01 2.14
CA ASP A 19 28.92 -1.23 1.84
C ASP A 19 29.19 -2.36 0.82
N ARG A 20 28.21 -3.26 0.61
CA ARG A 20 28.33 -4.46 -0.24
C ARG A 20 27.33 -4.49 -1.39
N LEU A 21 26.51 -3.45 -1.53
CA LEU A 21 25.50 -3.35 -2.59
C LEU A 21 26.06 -2.62 -3.80
N PRO A 22 26.13 -3.27 -4.99
CA PRO A 22 26.46 -2.60 -6.24
C PRO A 22 25.51 -1.44 -6.53
N GLU A 23 26.01 -0.38 -7.17
CA GLU A 23 25.22 0.83 -7.49
C GLU A 23 23.92 0.51 -8.24
N ALA A 24 23.96 -0.41 -9.20
CA ALA A 24 22.78 -0.87 -9.93
C ALA A 24 21.73 -1.55 -9.01
N THR A 25 22.17 -2.24 -7.95
CA THR A 25 21.26 -2.81 -6.94
C THR A 25 20.73 -1.73 -6.00
N ARG A 26 21.53 -0.71 -5.66
CA ARG A 26 21.08 0.46 -4.88
C ARG A 26 19.98 1.22 -5.64
N ALA A 27 20.21 1.53 -6.93
CA ALA A 27 19.23 2.19 -7.79
C ALA A 27 17.94 1.37 -7.93
N CYS A 28 18.05 0.07 -8.26
CA CYS A 28 16.92 -0.83 -8.39
C CYS A 28 16.07 -0.94 -7.11
N LEU A 29 16.70 -0.97 -5.92
CA LEU A 29 15.96 -0.97 -4.65
C LEU A 29 15.24 0.36 -4.39
N LEU A 30 15.80 1.49 -4.81
CA LEU A 30 15.16 2.81 -4.69
C LEU A 30 13.97 2.96 -5.67
N ASP A 31 14.13 2.57 -6.93
CA ASP A 31 13.03 2.61 -7.93
C ASP A 31 11.87 1.69 -7.52
N ILE A 32 12.15 0.43 -7.13
CA ILE A 32 11.10 -0.50 -6.66
C ILE A 32 10.44 0.02 -5.37
N SER A 33 11.16 0.75 -4.52
CA SER A 33 10.57 1.39 -3.33
C SER A 33 9.63 2.53 -3.72
N TYR A 34 10.01 3.38 -4.67
CA TYR A 34 9.16 4.43 -5.23
C TYR A 34 7.86 3.84 -5.83
N GLU A 35 7.97 2.83 -6.68
CA GLU A 35 6.80 2.16 -7.28
C GLU A 35 5.91 1.52 -6.21
N THR A 36 6.51 0.80 -5.25
CA THR A 36 5.75 0.14 -4.16
C THR A 36 5.01 1.15 -3.28
N ILE A 37 5.65 2.28 -2.92
CA ILE A 37 5.02 3.34 -2.11
C ILE A 37 3.89 3.98 -2.88
N ARG A 38 4.08 4.26 -4.18
CA ARG A 38 3.07 4.84 -5.05
C ARG A 38 1.84 3.92 -5.18
N ASP A 39 2.03 2.67 -5.57
CA ASP A 39 0.95 1.69 -5.73
C ASP A 39 0.18 1.50 -4.42
N MET A 40 0.89 1.46 -3.28
CA MET A 40 0.25 1.32 -1.97
C MET A 40 -0.52 2.57 -1.54
N ARG A 41 -0.08 3.81 -1.89
CA ARG A 41 -0.85 5.04 -1.69
C ARG A 41 -2.14 5.02 -2.50
N GLU A 42 -2.05 4.68 -3.79
CA GLU A 42 -3.20 4.57 -4.70
C GLU A 42 -4.21 3.52 -4.18
N CYS A 43 -3.73 2.39 -3.64
CA CYS A 43 -4.57 1.36 -3.01
C CYS A 43 -5.30 1.79 -1.74
N VAL A 44 -4.82 2.78 -0.99
CA VAL A 44 -5.49 3.30 0.23
C VAL A 44 -6.25 4.61 -0.01
N GLY A 45 -6.38 5.03 -1.27
CA GLY A 45 -7.06 6.28 -1.64
C GLY A 45 -6.30 7.55 -1.29
N LEU A 46 -4.99 7.46 -1.03
CA LEU A 46 -4.09 8.61 -0.92
C LEU A 46 -3.63 9.04 -2.32
N ALA A 47 -3.27 10.31 -2.47
CA ALA A 47 -2.63 10.79 -3.69
C ALA A 47 -1.29 10.08 -3.90
N SER A 48 -0.97 9.74 -5.15
CA SER A 48 0.29 9.10 -5.56
C SER A 48 1.52 9.85 -5.04
N TYR A 49 1.43 11.18 -5.01
CA TYR A 49 2.43 12.12 -4.50
C TYR A 49 1.92 12.84 -3.24
N GLY A 50 2.84 13.13 -2.31
CA GLY A 50 2.57 13.88 -1.08
C GLY A 50 2.48 15.40 -1.30
N GLN A 51 2.20 16.13 -0.21
CA GLN A 51 2.31 17.59 -0.17
C GLN A 51 3.63 18.00 0.49
N GLY A 52 4.46 18.75 -0.23
CA GLY A 52 5.80 19.16 0.24
C GLY A 52 6.90 18.21 -0.23
N GLN A 53 7.86 17.89 0.63
CA GLN A 53 8.89 16.89 0.33
C GLN A 53 8.26 15.49 0.34
N ASP A 54 8.48 14.73 -0.73
CA ASP A 54 7.91 13.40 -0.88
C ASP A 54 9.01 12.33 -0.97
N VAL A 55 9.07 11.52 0.09
CA VAL A 55 9.94 10.35 0.26
C VAL A 55 9.98 9.44 -0.97
N ALA A 56 8.87 9.31 -1.72
CA ALA A 56 8.83 8.51 -2.95
C ALA A 56 9.55 9.20 -4.12
N ILE A 57 9.40 10.52 -4.27
CA ILE A 57 10.07 11.34 -5.30
C ILE A 57 11.57 11.46 -4.99
N ASP A 58 11.93 11.54 -3.70
CA ASP A 58 13.32 11.52 -3.25
C ASP A 58 14.01 10.21 -3.69
N MET A 59 13.36 9.04 -3.50
CA MET A 59 13.91 7.74 -3.97
C MET A 59 14.10 7.68 -5.48
N MET A 60 13.09 8.08 -6.26
CA MET A 60 13.18 8.17 -7.73
C MET A 60 14.32 9.12 -8.17
N THR A 61 14.59 10.17 -7.41
CA THR A 61 15.67 11.12 -7.68
C THR A 61 17.04 10.51 -7.33
N MET A 62 17.14 9.83 -6.18
CA MET A 62 18.37 9.14 -5.76
C MET A 62 18.72 7.97 -6.67
N ALA A 63 17.74 7.18 -7.14
CA ALA A 63 17.96 6.05 -8.05
C ALA A 63 18.68 6.47 -9.34
N ARG A 64 18.31 7.64 -9.89
CA ARG A 64 18.89 8.22 -11.11
C ARG A 64 20.29 8.80 -10.94
N ALA A 65 20.74 9.00 -9.70
CA ALA A 65 21.96 9.71 -9.37
C ALA A 65 22.74 9.06 -8.22
N VAL A 66 22.66 7.73 -8.06
CA VAL A 66 23.30 6.98 -6.96
C VAL A 66 24.75 7.40 -6.63
N PRO A 67 25.66 7.61 -7.61
CA PRO A 67 27.04 8.04 -7.31
C PRO A 67 27.19 9.44 -6.70
N ALA A 68 26.13 10.24 -6.65
CA ALA A 68 26.12 11.56 -6.01
C ALA A 68 25.74 11.51 -4.52
N PHE A 69 25.32 10.35 -4.00
CA PHE A 69 24.89 10.16 -2.61
C PHE A 69 25.84 9.22 -1.86
N THR A 70 26.06 9.50 -0.58
CA THR A 70 26.83 8.63 0.29
C THR A 70 26.06 7.36 0.65
N ASP A 71 26.79 6.31 1.03
CA ASP A 71 26.26 5.08 1.62
C ASP A 71 25.29 5.36 2.79
N VAL A 72 25.55 6.40 3.59
CA VAL A 72 24.70 6.79 4.73
C VAL A 72 23.36 7.37 4.25
N GLU A 73 23.36 8.23 3.23
CA GLU A 73 22.15 8.80 2.65
C GLU A 73 21.29 7.73 1.98
N ILE A 74 21.91 6.83 1.20
CA ILE A 74 21.19 5.73 0.54
C ILE A 74 20.64 4.73 1.57
N ALA A 75 21.40 4.39 2.62
CA ALA A 75 20.89 3.58 3.72
C ALA A 75 19.72 4.25 4.46
N SER A 76 19.80 5.56 4.69
CA SER A 76 18.71 6.35 5.28
C SER A 76 17.44 6.30 4.41
N ALA A 77 17.57 6.51 3.10
CA ALA A 77 16.44 6.43 2.16
C ALA A 77 15.80 5.03 2.14
N LEU A 78 16.60 3.95 2.15
CA LEU A 78 16.08 2.58 2.23
C LEU A 78 15.36 2.29 3.56
N LEU A 79 15.76 2.93 4.67
CA LEU A 79 15.05 2.84 5.96
C LEU A 79 13.77 3.70 5.97
N GLN A 80 13.76 4.85 5.31
CA GLN A 80 12.55 5.66 5.10
C GLN A 80 11.54 4.90 4.23
N ALA A 81 11.98 4.21 3.16
CA ALA A 81 11.14 3.31 2.38
C ALA A 81 10.50 2.22 3.23
N ALA A 82 11.31 1.56 4.07
CA ALA A 82 10.85 0.52 4.98
C ALA A 82 9.81 1.04 6.01
N ALA A 83 9.93 2.31 6.44
CA ALA A 83 8.97 2.96 7.32
C ALA A 83 7.65 3.31 6.61
N GLU A 84 7.70 3.98 5.45
CA GLU A 84 6.52 4.37 4.68
C GLU A 84 5.70 3.15 4.23
N ILE A 85 6.35 2.12 3.68
CA ILE A 85 5.68 0.88 3.24
C ILE A 85 5.02 0.17 4.43
N ARG A 86 5.63 0.24 5.62
CA ARG A 86 5.02 -0.30 6.86
C ARG A 86 3.81 0.52 7.30
N SER A 87 3.87 1.85 7.24
CA SER A 87 2.75 2.74 7.57
C SER A 87 1.56 2.52 6.62
N LEU A 88 1.82 2.47 5.32
CA LEU A 88 0.80 2.19 4.29
C LEU A 88 0.20 0.79 4.45
N LYS A 89 1.01 -0.23 4.83
CA LYS A 89 0.49 -1.58 5.14
C LYS A 89 -0.49 -1.58 6.32
N ILE A 90 -0.26 -0.76 7.35
CA ILE A 90 -1.15 -0.63 8.50
C ILE A 90 -2.47 0.02 8.07
N ALA A 91 -2.40 1.17 7.39
CA ALA A 91 -3.58 1.87 6.87
C ALA A 91 -4.43 0.99 5.93
N ALA A 92 -3.81 0.20 5.06
CA ALA A 92 -4.51 -0.74 4.18
C ALA A 92 -5.26 -1.85 4.96
N CYS A 93 -4.70 -2.31 6.09
CA CYS A 93 -5.33 -3.32 6.95
C CYS A 93 -6.56 -2.75 7.69
N GLU A 94 -6.47 -1.51 8.14
CA GLU A 94 -7.58 -0.76 8.74
C GLU A 94 -8.71 -0.53 7.71
N HIS A 95 -8.37 -0.13 6.48
CA HIS A 95 -9.33 0.11 5.41
C HIS A 95 -10.11 -1.16 5.00
N GLN A 96 -9.44 -2.32 4.90
CA GLN A 96 -10.11 -3.60 4.68
C GLN A 96 -11.04 -3.98 5.83
N SER A 97 -10.63 -3.71 7.08
CA SER A 97 -11.43 -3.99 8.28
C SER A 97 -12.72 -3.17 8.33
N ALA A 98 -12.70 -1.93 7.82
CA ALA A 98 -13.89 -1.10 7.66
C ALA A 98 -14.87 -1.69 6.61
N GLN A 99 -14.40 -2.02 5.41
CA GLN A 99 -15.26 -2.56 4.34
C GLN A 99 -15.87 -3.93 4.66
N VAL A 100 -15.14 -4.80 5.37
CA VAL A 100 -15.68 -6.07 5.89
C VAL A 100 -16.78 -5.84 6.94
N SER A 101 -16.68 -4.77 7.73
CA SER A 101 -17.68 -4.41 8.74
C SER A 101 -18.96 -3.85 8.11
N GLU A 102 -18.85 -3.08 7.02
CA GLU A 102 -20.00 -2.51 6.31
C GLU A 102 -20.77 -3.56 5.49
N THR A 103 -20.06 -4.38 4.70
CA THR A 103 -20.68 -5.50 3.95
C THR A 103 -21.44 -6.48 4.87
N ARG A 104 -20.93 -6.71 6.10
CA ARG A 104 -21.60 -7.57 7.10
C ARG A 104 -22.91 -6.98 7.66
N ARG A 105 -23.14 -5.66 7.58
CA ARG A 105 -24.42 -5.04 7.97
C ARG A 105 -25.52 -5.21 6.92
N VAL A 106 -25.16 -5.22 5.64
CA VAL A 106 -26.14 -5.33 4.52
C VAL A 106 -26.77 -6.73 4.46
N GLY A 107 -26.03 -7.77 4.84
CA GLY A 107 -26.46 -9.18 4.77
C GLY A 107 -27.61 -9.61 5.69
N HIS A 108 -28.27 -8.72 6.43
CA HIS A 108 -29.33 -9.06 7.39
C HIS A 108 -30.66 -8.31 7.19
N ALA A 109 -30.90 -7.73 6.01
CA ALA A 109 -32.14 -7.03 5.64
C ALA A 109 -32.89 -7.72 4.46
N GLY A 110 -32.89 -9.06 4.42
CA GLY A 110 -33.19 -9.82 3.19
C GLY A 110 -34.38 -10.80 3.19
N VAL A 111 -35.16 -10.94 4.28
CA VAL A 111 -36.29 -11.91 4.32
C VAL A 111 -37.59 -11.27 4.83
N ARG A 112 -38.45 -10.83 3.90
CA ARG A 112 -39.89 -10.66 4.14
C ARG A 112 -40.68 -11.56 3.22
N VAL A 113 -41.15 -12.68 3.76
CA VAL A 113 -42.05 -13.61 3.07
C VAL A 113 -43.40 -12.91 2.79
N ARG A 114 -43.72 -12.65 1.52
CA ARG A 114 -45.08 -12.23 1.12
C ARG A 114 -46.00 -13.44 1.00
N MET A 115 -46.56 -13.88 2.13
CA MET A 115 -47.68 -14.83 2.18
C MET A 115 -49.00 -14.12 2.47
N THR A 116 -49.72 -13.71 1.41
CA THR A 116 -51.15 -13.33 1.48
C THR A 116 -51.88 -13.71 0.19
N GLN A 117 -52.34 -14.96 0.15
CA GLN A 117 -53.58 -15.53 -0.42
C GLN A 117 -54.33 -14.83 -1.60
N ARG A 118 -54.81 -15.71 -2.50
CA ARG A 118 -55.82 -15.56 -3.58
C ARG A 118 -56.98 -16.54 -3.25
N PRO A 119 -58.22 -16.51 -3.81
CA PRO A 119 -58.90 -15.55 -4.69
C PRO A 119 -59.90 -14.65 -3.91
N PRO A 120 -61.26 -14.57 -4.06
CA PRO A 120 -62.25 -15.36 -4.82
C PRO A 120 -62.66 -14.69 -6.17
N ALA A 121 -63.96 -14.73 -6.55
CA ALA A 121 -64.52 -14.47 -7.88
C ALA A 121 -65.96 -13.89 -7.84
N HIS A 122 -66.30 -13.02 -8.82
CA HIS A 122 -67.65 -12.76 -9.39
C HIS A 122 -68.78 -12.16 -8.51
N PRO A 123 -69.89 -11.64 -9.10
CA PRO A 123 -70.02 -10.89 -10.38
C PRO A 123 -70.84 -9.58 -10.24
N MET A 124 -70.94 -8.79 -11.31
CA MET A 124 -72.14 -8.04 -11.76
C MET A 124 -71.96 -7.70 -13.25
#